data_AF-A0A1U9XFW1-F1
#
_entry.id   AF-A0A1U9XFW1-F1
#
_cell.length_a   1.000
_cell.length_b   1.000
_cell.length_c   1.000
_cell.angle_alpha   90.00
_cell.angle_beta   90.00
_cell.angle_gamma   90.00
#
_symmetry.space_group_name_H-M   'P 1'
#
loop_
_entity.id
_entity.type
_entity.pdbx_description
1 polymer ?
#
loop_
_entity_poly.entity_id
_entity_poly.type
_entity_poly.pdbx_seq_one_letter_code
_entity_poly.pdbx_strand_id
1 'polypeptide(L)'
;MMKYLELSSDLGFKFTKSNVPDSMNLSLTVFSTYYRNEGRVGIKFTKEAKRFLCKLIGEEKRYTTQVLLSVVRLTSVNAASLYQLIRKIYSNNSRANSFEMTIDELKDELNLYTIGAGGVKDYKYPDYPAFKRDVLNKSVKEIMKHTEVKNLSFVVSEKIGRKVYKLKFSYTIGYEGDTREDSEFTNMFDKMYPPEN
;
A
#
# COMPACT_ATOMS: atom_id res chain seq x y z
N MET A 1 -13.76 11.92 19.98
CA MET A 1 -12.95 11.97 21.21
C MET A 1 -12.18 10.67 21.48
N MET A 2 -12.82 9.48 21.52
CA MET A 2 -12.11 8.18 21.66
C MET A 2 -11.07 7.91 20.53
N LYS A 3 -11.40 8.27 19.28
CA LYS A 3 -10.57 8.04 18.10
C LYS A 3 -9.21 8.78 18.10
N TYR A 4 -9.13 9.95 18.75
CA TYR A 4 -7.87 10.69 18.85
C TYR A 4 -6.94 10.13 19.91
N LEU A 5 -7.48 9.47 20.95
CA LEU A 5 -6.67 8.83 22.00
C LEU A 5 -6.01 7.55 21.50
N GLU A 6 -6.70 6.73 20.70
CA GLU A 6 -6.09 5.56 20.03
C GLU A 6 -5.00 5.99 19.04
N LEU A 7 -5.31 6.96 18.16
CA LEU A 7 -4.35 7.49 17.19
C LEU A 7 -3.17 8.21 17.85
N SER A 8 -3.37 8.78 19.05
CA SER A 8 -2.31 9.45 19.80
C SER A 8 -1.20 8.50 20.23
N SER A 9 -1.53 7.26 20.58
CA SER A 9 -0.55 6.23 20.92
C SER A 9 0.34 5.92 19.71
N ASP A 10 -0.27 5.70 18.54
CA ASP A 10 0.44 5.36 17.30
C ASP A 10 1.31 6.50 16.77
N LEU A 11 0.85 7.75 16.95
CA LEU A 11 1.57 8.95 16.52
C LEU A 11 2.53 9.51 17.59
N GLY A 12 2.59 8.89 18.77
CA GLY A 12 3.44 9.31 19.89
C GLY A 12 2.99 10.59 20.59
N PHE A 13 1.73 10.98 20.45
CA PHE A 13 1.13 12.11 21.17
C PHE A 13 0.68 11.68 22.57
N LYS A 14 1.02 12.47 23.59
CA LYS A 14 0.63 12.22 24.99
C LYS A 14 -0.72 12.86 25.32
N PHE A 15 -1.76 12.52 24.56
CA PHE A 15 -3.10 13.00 24.85
C PHE A 15 -3.74 12.21 26.00
N THR A 16 -4.44 12.93 26.86
CA THR A 16 -5.29 12.45 27.94
C THR A 16 -6.73 12.86 27.62
N LYS A 17 -7.69 12.28 28.36
CA LYS A 17 -9.10 12.70 28.24
C LYS A 17 -9.32 14.20 28.49
N SER A 18 -8.41 14.86 29.22
CA SER A 18 -8.52 16.27 29.59
C SER A 18 -7.78 17.24 28.66
N ASN A 19 -6.92 16.75 27.74
CA ASN A 19 -6.14 17.62 26.85
C ASN A 19 -6.22 17.22 25.36
N VAL A 20 -7.17 16.34 25.03
CA VAL A 20 -7.40 15.91 23.64
C VAL A 20 -7.91 17.12 22.83
N PRO A 21 -7.28 17.44 21.69
CA PRO A 21 -7.67 18.61 20.91
C PRO A 21 -9.04 18.43 20.24
N ASP A 22 -9.77 19.53 20.08
CA ASP A 22 -11.08 19.54 19.40
C ASP A 22 -10.97 19.20 17.91
N SER A 23 -9.82 19.49 17.30
CA SER A 23 -9.51 19.10 15.93
C SER A 23 -8.02 18.83 15.74
N MET A 24 -7.69 17.95 14.79
CA MET A 24 -6.31 17.60 14.44
C MET A 24 -6.18 17.55 12.92
N ASN A 25 -5.22 18.31 12.39
CA ASN A 25 -4.87 18.28 10.98
C ASN A 25 -3.84 17.16 10.73
N LEU A 26 -4.24 16.17 9.94
CA LEU A 26 -3.40 15.03 9.53
C LEU A 26 -3.18 15.02 8.01
N SER A 27 -3.27 16.19 7.38
CA SER A 27 -3.05 16.32 5.94
C SER A 27 -1.63 15.88 5.56
N LEU A 28 -1.54 15.17 4.45
CA LEU A 28 -0.26 14.78 3.86
C LEU A 28 0.52 16.02 3.39
N THR A 29 -0.20 17.04 2.90
CA THR A 29 0.35 18.23 2.28
C THR A 29 -0.03 19.50 3.04
N VAL A 30 0.91 20.45 3.08
CA VAL A 30 0.70 21.84 3.49
C VAL A 30 -0.04 22.59 2.38
N PHE A 31 0.35 22.35 1.13
CA PHE A 31 -0.37 22.85 -0.05
C PHE A 31 -0.15 21.94 -1.26
N SER A 32 -1.06 22.06 -2.22
CA SER A 32 -0.92 21.56 -3.59
C SER A 32 -1.42 22.63 -4.58
N THR A 33 -0.74 22.80 -5.70
CA THR A 33 -1.09 23.78 -6.74
C THR A 33 -0.79 23.23 -8.13
N TYR A 34 -1.56 23.65 -9.14
CA TYR A 34 -1.34 23.30 -10.53
C TYR A 34 -1.05 24.55 -11.37
N TYR A 35 0.10 24.58 -12.02
CA TYR A 35 0.54 25.67 -12.87
C TYR A 35 0.09 25.40 -14.31
N ARG A 36 -1.13 25.83 -14.63
CA ARG A 36 -1.82 25.51 -15.90
C ARG A 36 -0.97 25.75 -17.16
N ASN A 37 -0.21 26.83 -17.20
CA ASN A 37 0.58 27.21 -18.38
C ASN A 37 1.93 26.46 -18.48
N GLU A 38 2.31 25.74 -17.43
CA GLU A 38 3.59 25.03 -17.34
C GLU A 38 3.40 23.50 -17.27
N GLY A 39 2.16 23.02 -17.15
CA GLY A 39 1.85 21.59 -17.06
C GLY A 39 2.40 20.91 -15.79
N ARG A 40 2.80 21.67 -14.76
CA ARG A 40 3.42 21.13 -13.53
C ARG A 40 2.54 21.27 -12.30
N VAL A 41 2.80 20.42 -11.31
CA VAL A 41 2.16 20.47 -9.98
C VAL A 41 3.22 20.84 -8.94
N GLY A 42 2.89 21.79 -8.06
CA GLY A 42 3.67 22.09 -6.86
C GLY A 42 3.04 21.45 -5.64
N ILE A 43 3.81 20.68 -4.88
CA ILE A 43 3.34 20.01 -3.65
C ILE A 43 4.34 20.30 -2.53
N LYS A 44 3.84 20.65 -1.34
CA LYS A 44 4.65 20.70 -0.12
C LYS A 44 4.09 19.73 0.91
N PHE A 45 4.88 18.74 1.31
CA PHE A 45 4.52 17.79 2.37
C PHE A 45 4.57 18.43 3.77
N THR A 46 3.78 17.89 4.69
CA THR A 46 3.86 18.25 6.12
C THR A 46 5.13 17.69 6.76
N LYS A 47 5.54 18.25 7.91
CA LYS A 47 6.70 17.76 8.66
C LYS A 47 6.46 16.36 9.21
N GLU A 48 5.20 16.05 9.50
CA GLU A 48 4.70 14.75 9.95
C GLU A 48 4.84 13.73 8.81
N ALA A 49 4.39 14.06 7.60
CA ALA A 49 4.55 13.22 6.41
C ALA A 49 6.01 12.87 6.13
N LYS A 50 6.94 13.83 6.31
CA LYS A 50 8.39 13.60 6.15
C LYS A 50 8.89 12.41 6.99
N ARG A 51 8.33 12.18 8.18
CA ARG A 51 8.73 11.05 9.03
C ARG A 51 8.40 9.70 8.40
N PHE A 52 7.30 9.59 7.67
CA PHE A 52 6.91 8.34 6.99
C PHE A 52 7.63 8.16 5.65
N LEU A 53 7.99 9.26 4.97
CA LEU A 53 8.69 9.22 3.69
C LEU A 53 10.20 9.01 3.82
N CYS A 54 10.82 9.55 4.88
CA CYS A 54 12.29 9.61 5.00
C CYS A 54 12.87 8.68 6.09
N LYS A 55 12.06 7.94 6.86
CA LYS A 55 12.56 7.02 7.89
C LYS A 55 13.03 5.69 7.25
N LEU A 56 14.09 5.80 6.45
CA LEU A 56 14.70 4.72 5.67
C LEU A 56 15.95 4.12 6.33
N ILE A 57 16.47 4.74 7.39
CA ILE A 57 17.75 4.39 8.04
C ILE A 57 17.54 4.23 9.55
N GLY A 58 18.06 3.15 10.14
CA GLY A 58 18.01 2.86 11.58
C GLY A 58 17.66 1.39 11.90
N GLU A 59 17.57 1.06 13.19
CA GLU A 59 17.21 -0.29 13.69
C GLU A 59 15.74 -0.65 13.41
N GLU A 60 14.87 0.36 13.21
CA GLU A 60 13.49 0.20 12.79
C GLU A 60 13.35 0.01 11.27
N LYS A 61 14.07 -0.95 10.66
CA LYS A 61 14.06 -1.25 9.20
C LYS A 61 12.70 -1.79 8.69
N ARG A 62 11.62 -1.04 8.87
CA ARG A 62 10.25 -1.40 8.45
C ARG A 62 9.78 -0.45 7.36
N TYR A 63 10.36 -0.59 6.18
CA TYR A 63 9.91 0.12 4.98
C TYR A 63 9.45 -0.86 3.90
N THR A 64 8.60 -0.38 3.01
CA THR A 64 8.15 -1.13 1.83
C THR A 64 8.78 -0.47 0.60
N THR A 65 9.53 -1.23 -0.18
CA THR A 65 10.06 -0.78 -1.47
C THR A 65 9.13 -1.25 -2.58
N GLN A 66 8.90 -0.41 -3.58
CA GLN A 66 8.07 -0.72 -4.75
C GLN A 66 8.78 -0.23 -6.01
N VAL A 67 8.51 -0.87 -7.14
CA VAL A 67 9.02 -0.43 -8.45
C VAL A 67 8.07 0.62 -9.00
N LEU A 68 8.57 1.84 -9.23
CA LEU A 68 7.73 2.97 -9.62
C LEU A 68 6.93 2.67 -10.89
N LEU A 69 7.59 2.12 -11.91
CA LEU A 69 6.98 1.80 -13.19
C LEU A 69 5.86 0.75 -13.05
N SER A 70 6.07 -0.26 -12.21
CA SER A 70 5.04 -1.26 -11.87
C SER A 70 3.81 -0.62 -11.25
N VAL A 71 3.98 0.27 -10.27
CA VAL A 71 2.87 0.96 -9.59
C VAL A 71 2.07 1.83 -10.57
N VAL A 72 2.74 2.62 -11.41
CA VAL A 72 2.08 3.51 -12.37
C VAL A 72 1.31 2.75 -13.45
N ARG A 73 1.74 1.52 -13.78
CA ARG A 73 1.06 0.65 -14.75
C ARG A 73 -0.18 -0.06 -14.17
N LEU A 74 -0.36 -0.08 -12.85
CA LEU A 74 -1.55 -0.64 -12.21
C LEU A 74 -2.69 0.39 -12.23
N THR A 75 -3.82 -0.01 -12.81
CA THR A 75 -5.02 0.82 -12.95
C THR A 75 -6.07 0.53 -11.89
N SER A 76 -6.11 -0.71 -11.38
CA SER A 76 -7.00 -1.11 -10.30
C SER A 76 -6.42 -0.75 -8.93
N VAL A 77 -7.20 -0.04 -8.12
CA VAL A 77 -6.88 0.22 -6.71
C VAL A 77 -6.64 -1.08 -5.95
N ASN A 78 -7.44 -2.12 -6.22
CA ASN A 78 -7.30 -3.42 -5.56
C ASN A 78 -5.98 -4.12 -5.96
N ALA A 79 -5.57 -3.99 -7.22
CA ALA A 79 -4.30 -4.54 -7.70
C ALA A 79 -3.12 -3.79 -7.07
N ALA A 80 -3.19 -2.46 -7.00
CA ALA A 80 -2.19 -1.63 -6.35
C ALA A 80 -2.05 -1.98 -4.86
N SER A 81 -3.15 -2.13 -4.12
CA SER A 81 -3.10 -2.53 -2.70
C SER A 81 -2.54 -3.94 -2.50
N LEU A 82 -2.92 -4.91 -3.33
CA LEU A 82 -2.38 -6.27 -3.23
C LEU A 82 -0.89 -6.32 -3.60
N TYR A 83 -0.47 -5.57 -4.61
CA TYR A 83 0.95 -5.41 -4.96
C TYR A 83 1.75 -4.79 -3.81
N GLN A 84 1.23 -3.72 -3.20
CA GLN A 84 1.84 -3.09 -2.03
C GLN A 84 1.98 -4.09 -0.86
N LEU A 85 0.97 -4.93 -0.61
CA LEU A 85 1.04 -5.97 0.43
C LEU A 85 2.14 -7.00 0.14
N ILE A 86 2.22 -7.49 -1.10
CA ILE A 86 3.29 -8.42 -1.53
C ILE A 86 4.67 -7.79 -1.32
N ARG A 87 4.84 -6.53 -1.75
CA ARG A 87 6.09 -5.78 -1.60
C ARG A 87 6.42 -5.52 -0.13
N LYS A 88 5.44 -5.24 0.73
CA LYS A 88 5.62 -5.08 2.19
C LYS A 88 6.21 -6.34 2.80
N ILE A 89 5.68 -7.51 2.44
CA ILE A 89 6.18 -8.81 2.92
C ILE A 89 7.59 -9.07 2.40
N TYR A 90 7.82 -8.82 1.11
CA TYR A 90 9.13 -9.02 0.48
C TYR A 90 10.21 -8.07 1.03
N SER A 91 9.90 -6.80 1.27
CA SER A 91 10.85 -5.85 1.88
C SER A 91 11.22 -6.25 3.31
N ASN A 92 10.29 -6.86 4.06
CA ASN A 92 10.57 -7.37 5.39
C ASN A 92 11.40 -8.66 5.37
N ASN A 93 11.21 -9.51 4.35
CA ASN A 93 12.02 -10.71 4.12
C ASN A 93 12.09 -11.03 2.62
N SER A 94 13.22 -10.77 1.98
CA SER A 94 13.40 -10.97 0.54
C SER A 94 13.40 -12.44 0.11
N ARG A 95 13.45 -13.38 1.07
CA ARG A 95 13.26 -14.82 0.80
C ARG A 95 11.80 -15.24 0.90
N ALA A 96 10.91 -14.37 1.39
CA ALA A 96 9.49 -14.66 1.47
C ALA A 96 8.87 -14.66 0.06
N ASN A 97 8.41 -15.84 -0.35
CA ASN A 97 7.74 -16.10 -1.62
C ASN A 97 6.26 -16.48 -1.43
N SER A 98 5.77 -16.40 -0.19
CA SER A 98 4.40 -16.72 0.16
C SER A 98 4.01 -16.07 1.49
N PHE A 99 2.70 -15.92 1.68
CA PHE A 99 2.10 -15.52 2.95
C PHE A 99 0.72 -16.13 3.11
N GLU A 100 0.26 -16.22 4.35
CA GLU A 100 -1.08 -16.65 4.69
C GLU A 100 -1.79 -15.57 5.49
N MET A 101 -3.08 -15.38 5.21
CA MET A 101 -3.88 -14.32 5.83
C MET A 101 -5.35 -14.74 5.85
N THR A 102 -6.07 -14.34 6.90
CA THR A 102 -7.53 -14.51 6.93
C THR A 102 -8.20 -13.63 5.88
N ILE A 103 -9.43 -13.96 5.50
CA ILE A 103 -10.21 -13.14 4.56
C ILE A 103 -10.40 -11.72 5.10
N ASP A 104 -10.64 -11.56 6.40
CA ASP A 104 -10.93 -10.25 6.99
C ASP A 104 -9.66 -9.40 7.11
N GLU A 105 -8.52 -9.97 7.53
CA GLU A 105 -7.21 -9.29 7.49
C GLU A 105 -6.83 -8.87 6.07
N LEU A 106 -7.10 -9.72 5.07
CA LEU A 106 -6.82 -9.37 3.67
C LEU A 106 -7.71 -8.23 3.19
N LYS A 107 -8.99 -8.22 3.56
CA LYS A 107 -9.89 -7.11 3.25
C LYS A 107 -9.47 -5.83 3.96
N ASP A 108 -8.91 -5.92 5.16
CA ASP A 108 -8.35 -4.77 5.87
C ASP A 108 -7.14 -4.19 5.13
N GLU A 109 -6.16 -5.02 4.75
CA GLU A 109 -4.97 -4.59 3.99
C GLU A 109 -5.35 -4.01 2.62
N LEU A 110 -6.42 -4.50 2.00
CA LEU A 110 -6.94 -3.99 0.72
C LEU A 110 -7.92 -2.81 0.88
N ASN A 111 -8.17 -2.33 2.10
CA ASN A 111 -9.14 -1.27 2.42
C ASN A 111 -10.56 -1.53 1.85
N LEU A 112 -10.99 -2.79 1.90
CA LEU A 112 -12.27 -3.27 1.39
C LEU A 112 -13.36 -3.25 2.46
N TYR A 113 -13.47 -2.13 3.16
CA TYR A 113 -14.51 -1.90 4.15
C TYR A 113 -14.91 -0.43 4.16
N THR A 114 -16.06 -0.16 4.76
CA THR A 114 -16.46 1.18 5.21
C THR A 114 -16.65 1.15 6.71
N ILE A 115 -16.65 2.31 7.35
CA ILE A 115 -16.98 2.42 8.77
C ILE A 115 -18.44 2.84 8.87
N GLY A 116 -19.28 1.92 9.36
CA GLY A 116 -20.70 2.14 9.58
C GLY A 116 -20.98 3.00 10.80
N ALA A 117 -22.27 3.25 11.04
CA ALA A 117 -22.72 3.96 12.24
C ALA A 117 -22.29 3.17 13.50
N GLY A 118 -21.60 3.84 14.43
CA GLY A 118 -21.07 3.20 15.64
C GLY A 118 -19.61 2.73 15.55
N GLY A 119 -18.92 2.96 14.43
CA GLY A 119 -17.48 2.66 14.31
C GLY A 119 -17.15 1.22 13.93
N VAL A 120 -18.15 0.44 13.53
CA VAL A 120 -17.99 -0.97 13.11
C VAL A 120 -17.62 -1.04 11.63
N LYS A 121 -16.77 -2.01 11.26
CA LYS A 121 -16.37 -2.25 9.86
C LYS A 121 -17.48 -2.99 9.11
N ASP A 122 -17.93 -2.41 8.01
CA ASP A 122 -18.80 -3.04 7.02
C ASP A 122 -17.94 -3.50 5.84
N TYR A 123 -17.67 -4.80 5.75
CA TYR A 123 -16.82 -5.36 4.71
C TYR A 123 -17.51 -5.40 3.34
N LYS A 124 -16.81 -4.92 2.31
CA LYS A 124 -17.19 -5.11 0.91
C LYS A 124 -17.02 -6.57 0.51
N TYR A 125 -17.77 -6.99 -0.50
CA TYR A 125 -17.76 -8.37 -1.04
C TYR A 125 -17.95 -9.43 0.07
N PRO A 126 -19.09 -9.42 0.80
CA PRO A 126 -19.29 -10.32 1.94
C PRO A 126 -19.12 -11.80 1.57
N ASP A 127 -19.56 -12.16 0.36
CA ASP A 127 -19.41 -13.51 -0.17
C ASP A 127 -18.04 -13.76 -0.81
N TYR A 128 -17.39 -14.85 -0.39
CA TYR A 128 -16.09 -15.24 -0.93
C TYR A 128 -16.07 -15.43 -2.46
N PRO A 129 -17.07 -16.02 -3.12
CA PRO A 129 -17.07 -16.13 -4.58
C PRO A 129 -17.01 -14.78 -5.30
N ALA A 130 -17.74 -13.76 -4.80
CA ALA A 130 -17.71 -12.41 -5.35
C ALA A 130 -16.34 -11.76 -5.11
N PHE A 131 -15.82 -11.85 -3.87
CA PHE A 131 -14.48 -11.35 -3.54
C PHE A 131 -13.40 -11.98 -4.42
N LYS A 132 -13.45 -13.31 -4.61
CA LYS A 132 -12.52 -14.05 -5.46
C LYS A 132 -12.57 -13.58 -6.92
N ARG A 133 -13.77 -13.48 -7.49
CA ARG A 133 -13.97 -13.12 -8.91
C ARG A 133 -13.63 -11.66 -9.18
N ASP A 134 -14.14 -10.76 -8.35
CA ASP A 134 -14.17 -9.33 -8.65
C ASP A 134 -12.95 -8.58 -8.10
N VAL A 135 -12.27 -9.14 -7.11
CA VAL A 135 -11.05 -8.57 -6.52
C VAL A 135 -9.83 -9.44 -6.82
N LEU A 136 -9.79 -10.65 -6.26
CA LEU A 136 -8.54 -11.44 -6.24
C LEU A 136 -8.08 -11.84 -7.64
N ASN A 137 -8.93 -12.48 -8.43
CA ASN A 137 -8.57 -12.96 -9.76
C ASN A 137 -8.17 -11.82 -10.70
N LYS A 138 -8.88 -10.69 -10.66
CA LYS A 138 -8.57 -9.51 -11.48
C LYS A 138 -7.23 -8.89 -11.06
N SER A 139 -7.03 -8.72 -9.76
CA SER A 139 -5.80 -8.14 -9.20
C SER A 139 -4.58 -9.01 -9.53
N VAL A 140 -4.66 -10.33 -9.34
CA VAL A 140 -3.58 -11.27 -9.67
C VAL A 140 -3.22 -11.19 -11.16
N LYS A 141 -4.24 -11.20 -12.04
CA LYS A 141 -4.02 -11.12 -13.49
C LYS A 141 -3.32 -9.81 -13.90
N GLU A 142 -3.76 -8.69 -13.34
CA GLU A 142 -3.18 -7.37 -13.63
C GLU A 142 -1.74 -7.26 -13.12
N ILE A 143 -1.49 -7.66 -11.87
CA ILE A 143 -0.15 -7.65 -11.27
C ILE A 143 0.83 -8.49 -12.09
N MET A 144 0.46 -9.74 -12.43
CA MET A 144 1.32 -10.61 -13.22
C MET A 144 1.66 -10.03 -14.60
N LYS A 145 0.71 -9.29 -15.20
CA LYS A 145 0.87 -8.69 -16.53
C LYS A 145 1.76 -7.45 -16.50
N HIS A 146 1.64 -6.62 -15.48
CA HIS A 146 2.20 -5.25 -15.50
C HIS A 146 3.38 -5.02 -14.56
N THR A 147 3.74 -6.00 -13.73
CA THR A 147 4.79 -5.87 -12.71
C THR A 147 5.86 -6.97 -12.81
N GLU A 148 6.89 -6.83 -12.00
CA GLU A 148 7.97 -7.80 -11.77
C GLU A 148 7.52 -9.05 -10.99
N VAL A 149 6.33 -9.02 -10.39
CA VAL A 149 5.76 -10.16 -9.66
C VAL A 149 5.22 -11.20 -10.65
N LYS A 150 5.74 -12.42 -10.58
CA LYS A 150 5.39 -13.56 -11.45
C LYS A 150 4.91 -14.74 -10.61
N ASN A 151 4.30 -15.71 -11.28
CA ASN A 151 3.74 -16.92 -10.66
C ASN A 151 2.81 -16.63 -9.45
N LEU A 152 2.19 -15.44 -9.45
CA LEU A 152 1.32 -15.01 -8.37
C LEU A 152 0.04 -15.85 -8.42
N SER A 153 -0.24 -16.54 -7.34
CA SER A 153 -1.42 -17.39 -7.20
C SER A 153 -1.86 -17.43 -5.75
N PHE A 154 -3.07 -17.94 -5.53
CA PHE A 154 -3.58 -18.16 -4.18
C PHE A 154 -4.43 -19.41 -4.10
N VAL A 155 -4.40 -20.05 -2.92
CA VAL A 155 -5.19 -21.23 -2.59
C VAL A 155 -5.90 -21.04 -1.25
N VAL A 156 -6.97 -21.78 -1.02
CA VAL A 156 -7.62 -21.83 0.30
C VAL A 156 -6.77 -22.70 1.21
N SER A 157 -6.17 -22.12 2.25
CA SER A 157 -5.37 -22.85 3.23
C SER A 157 -6.19 -23.34 4.42
N GLU A 158 -7.27 -22.63 4.77
CA GLU A 158 -8.13 -22.99 5.90
C GLU A 158 -9.61 -22.69 5.64
N LYS A 159 -10.49 -23.57 6.13
CA LYS A 159 -11.94 -23.39 6.17
C LYS A 159 -12.47 -23.58 7.58
N ILE A 160 -13.46 -22.79 7.96
CA ILE A 160 -14.25 -23.01 9.18
C ILE A 160 -15.62 -23.50 8.75
N GLY A 161 -15.87 -24.80 8.95
CA GLY A 161 -17.02 -25.48 8.35
C GLY A 161 -17.00 -25.37 6.83
N ARG A 162 -18.05 -24.80 6.25
CA ARG A 162 -18.15 -24.57 4.78
C ARG A 162 -17.55 -23.23 4.34
N LYS A 163 -17.24 -22.32 5.27
CA LYS A 163 -16.77 -20.97 4.96
C LYS A 163 -15.26 -20.97 4.75
N VAL A 164 -14.80 -20.33 3.66
CA VAL A 164 -13.38 -20.07 3.44
C VAL A 164 -12.89 -19.05 4.47
N TYR A 165 -11.82 -19.40 5.18
CA TYR A 165 -11.33 -18.61 6.30
C TYR A 165 -9.95 -17.98 6.02
N LYS A 166 -9.00 -18.76 5.50
CA LYS A 166 -7.66 -18.27 5.14
C LYS A 166 -7.28 -18.58 3.71
N LEU A 167 -6.48 -17.69 3.15
CA LEU A 167 -5.84 -17.86 1.87
C LEU A 167 -4.33 -17.89 2.05
N LYS A 168 -3.68 -18.73 1.25
CA LYS A 168 -2.24 -18.70 1.04
C LYS A 168 -1.95 -18.13 -0.33
N PHE A 169 -1.18 -17.05 -0.37
CA PHE A 169 -0.63 -16.48 -1.59
C PHE A 169 0.79 -17.00 -1.79
N SER A 170 1.14 -17.27 -3.04
CA SER A 170 2.50 -17.63 -3.45
C SER A 170 2.89 -16.80 -4.67
N TYR A 171 4.14 -16.39 -4.75
CA TYR A 171 4.67 -15.57 -5.82
C TYR A 171 6.18 -15.72 -5.95
N THR A 172 6.70 -15.31 -7.11
CA THR A 172 8.12 -15.09 -7.33
C THR A 172 8.32 -13.64 -7.76
N ILE A 173 9.32 -12.97 -7.21
CA ILE A 173 9.71 -11.64 -7.69
C ILE A 173 10.90 -11.84 -8.62
N GLY A 174 10.73 -11.51 -9.90
CA GLY A 174 11.84 -11.56 -10.85
C GLY A 174 12.96 -10.63 -10.36
N TYR A 175 14.21 -11.06 -10.49
CA TYR A 175 15.31 -10.11 -10.42
C TYR A 175 15.12 -9.14 -11.60
N GLU A 176 15.02 -7.85 -11.30
CA GLU A 176 15.24 -6.81 -12.29
C GLU A 176 16.71 -6.90 -12.71
N GLY A 177 17.00 -7.81 -13.63
CA GLY A 177 18.09 -7.61 -14.55
C GLY A 177 17.67 -6.48 -15.46
N ASP A 178 18.00 -5.25 -15.05
CA ASP A 178 18.21 -4.09 -15.91
C ASP A 178 17.27 -4.06 -17.13
N THR A 179 16.00 -3.69 -16.90
CA THR A 179 15.19 -3.36 -18.07
C THR A 179 15.74 -2.06 -18.60
N ARG A 180 16.25 -2.11 -19.83
CA ARG A 180 16.67 -0.96 -20.62
C ARG A 180 15.71 0.23 -20.50
N GLU A 181 14.42 -0.01 -20.25
CA GLU A 181 13.40 1.00 -19.97
C GLU A 181 13.62 1.78 -18.65
N ASP A 182 14.03 1.12 -17.56
CA ASP A 182 14.27 1.78 -16.26
C ASP A 182 15.54 2.63 -16.31
N SER A 183 16.58 2.13 -16.98
CA SER A 183 17.80 2.89 -17.24
C SER A 183 17.55 4.02 -18.24
N GLU A 184 16.74 3.80 -19.30
CA GLU A 184 16.30 4.87 -20.22
C GLU A 184 15.46 5.94 -19.48
N PHE A 185 14.54 5.54 -18.59
CA PHE A 185 13.76 6.47 -17.79
C PHE A 185 14.62 7.28 -16.82
N THR A 186 15.52 6.62 -16.09
CA THR A 186 16.41 7.30 -15.14
C THR A 186 17.35 8.26 -15.86
N ASN A 187 17.95 7.83 -16.98
CA ASN A 187 18.80 8.68 -17.81
C ASN A 187 18.02 9.87 -18.41
N MET A 188 16.78 9.66 -18.85
CA MET A 188 15.90 10.73 -19.32
C MET A 188 15.61 11.73 -18.19
N PHE A 189 15.29 11.22 -16.99
CA PHE A 189 14.94 12.02 -15.83
C PHE A 189 16.12 12.87 -15.37
N ASP A 190 17.30 12.27 -15.17
CA ASP A 190 18.51 12.96 -14.73
C ASP A 190 19.00 14.00 -15.76
N LYS A 191 18.78 13.75 -17.06
CA LYS A 191 19.06 14.73 -18.11
C LYS A 191 18.10 15.93 -18.06
N MET A 192 16.85 15.71 -17.68
CA MET A 192 15.82 16.75 -17.61
C MET A 192 15.87 17.54 -16.30
N TYR A 193 16.31 16.89 -15.21
CA TYR A 193 16.40 17.45 -13.86
C TYR A 193 17.74 17.05 -13.22
N PRO A 194 18.86 17.64 -13.67
CA PRO A 194 20.16 17.32 -13.12
C PRO A 194 20.21 17.65 -11.62
N PRO A 195 20.86 16.81 -10.79
CA PRO A 195 20.98 17.10 -9.36
C PRO A 195 21.73 18.42 -9.15
N GLU A 196 21.17 19.28 -8.29
CA GLU A 196 21.85 20.49 -7.84
C GLU A 196 23.05 20.08 -6.97
N ASN A 197 24.25 20.56 -7.34
CA ASN A 197 25.50 20.34 -6.60
C ASN A 197 25.49 20.99 -5.21
#